data_AF-A0A7L0USU8-F1
#
_entry.id   AF-A0A7L0USU8-F1
#
_cell.length_a   1.000
_cell.length_b   1.000
_cell.length_c   1.000
_cell.angle_alpha   90.00
_cell.angle_beta   90.00
_cell.angle_gamma   90.00
#
_symmetry.space_group_name_H-M   'P 1'
#
loop_
_entity.id
_entity.type
_entity.pdbx_description
1 polymer ?
#
loop_
_entity_poly.entity_id
_entity_poly.type
_entity_poly.pdbx_seq_one_letter_code
_entity_poly.pdbx_strand_id
1 'polypeptide(L)'
;MARRAVLFDLGGVLFGPGLQHFLGSCERDCALPRGAGSRMGCVLVFGGQWNDHVGVFQLFSEMEEGCQQHASTSGITLPPTFSVARAFEEMAAKGTVNVPLLRAARVLRRNGFKTCVLTNNWVDDSAGRLFTATLMNLLHRHFDLVIESCRLGVQKPDPRIYTHALDALQAKPQEVILLDDIGENLKPAREMGMATIHVRDTETVLKELEELSGLLTQEEPLPTACDPSEVTHGYVPIRPGVQLHFVEMGDGPVVCLCHGFPESWLSWRYQIPALADAGFRVIALEMKGYGESTAPPDINEYSQEQICKPQSLQGIPQAVLVGHDWGGAVVWNMALFYPERVRAVASLNTPYRPADPTVDIVEKMKTYPTFDYQFYFQEPGVAEAELEKDIGRTLKVLIRSTRQE
;
A
#
# COMPACT_ATOMS: atom_id res chain seq x y z
N MET A 1 -12.17 29.62 -7.16
CA MET A 1 -12.92 28.48 -6.57
C MET A 1 -11.92 27.62 -5.82
N ALA A 2 -12.31 27.02 -4.69
CA ALA A 2 -11.44 26.08 -3.98
C ALA A 2 -11.28 24.81 -4.82
N ARG A 3 -10.03 24.35 -5.01
CA ARG A 3 -9.77 23.05 -5.64
C ARG A 3 -10.20 21.93 -4.70
N ARG A 4 -10.64 20.81 -5.27
CA ARG A 4 -11.11 19.65 -4.52
C ARG A 4 -10.68 18.31 -5.09
N ALA A 5 -9.99 18.28 -6.24
CA ALA A 5 -9.47 17.05 -6.80
C ALA A 5 -8.10 17.22 -7.45
N VAL A 6 -7.29 16.16 -7.44
CA VAL A 6 -5.98 16.10 -8.08
C VAL A 6 -5.86 14.82 -8.90
N LEU A 7 -5.48 14.98 -10.16
CA LEU A 7 -5.20 13.90 -11.11
C LEU A 7 -3.69 13.80 -11.26
N PHE A 8 -3.16 12.60 -11.11
CA PHE A 8 -1.75 12.29 -11.22
C PHE A 8 -1.55 11.35 -12.40
N ASP A 9 -0.63 11.69 -13.31
CA ASP A 9 -0.12 10.68 -14.22
C ASP A 9 0.67 9.59 -13.44
N LEU A 10 0.85 8.43 -14.08
CA LEU A 10 1.67 7.37 -13.53
C LEU A 10 3.13 7.50 -13.96
N GLY A 11 3.40 7.33 -15.26
CA GLY A 11 4.76 7.35 -15.80
C GLY A 11 5.38 8.73 -15.67
N GLY A 12 6.62 8.82 -15.18
CA GLY A 12 7.31 10.11 -15.00
C GLY A 12 6.81 10.97 -13.83
N VAL A 13 5.68 10.61 -13.21
CA VAL A 13 5.09 11.33 -12.08
C VAL A 13 5.09 10.47 -10.82
N LEU A 14 4.15 9.52 -10.69
CA LEU A 14 4.08 8.61 -9.54
C LEU A 14 5.06 7.43 -9.62
N PHE A 15 5.52 7.09 -10.83
CA PHE A 15 6.47 6.03 -11.09
C PHE A 15 7.55 6.52 -12.05
N GLY A 16 8.81 6.41 -11.62
CA GLY A 16 9.95 6.95 -12.35
C GLY A 16 11.14 5.98 -12.40
N PRO A 17 11.98 6.05 -13.44
CA PRO A 17 11.94 7.01 -14.54
C PRO A 17 10.81 6.72 -15.55
N GLY A 18 10.21 7.76 -16.13
CA GLY A 18 9.16 7.63 -17.16
C GLY A 18 9.71 7.34 -18.56
N LEU A 19 8.81 7.11 -19.53
CA LEU A 19 9.17 6.81 -20.92
C LEU A 19 10.02 7.91 -21.57
N GLN A 20 9.75 9.19 -21.26
CA GLN A 20 10.56 10.30 -21.78
C GLN A 20 12.02 10.24 -21.32
N HIS A 21 12.29 9.78 -20.09
CA HIS A 21 13.66 9.64 -19.59
C HIS A 21 14.43 8.59 -20.39
N PHE A 22 13.79 7.45 -20.69
CA PHE A 22 14.38 6.43 -21.56
C PHE A 22 14.70 7.00 -22.95
N LEU A 23 13.76 7.72 -23.56
CA LEU A 23 13.95 8.27 -24.89
C LEU A 23 15.01 9.38 -24.93
N GLY A 24 15.12 10.15 -23.87
CA GLY A 24 16.23 11.09 -23.67
C GLY A 24 17.57 10.38 -23.52
N SER A 25 17.62 9.19 -22.90
CA SER A 25 18.82 8.35 -22.88
C SER A 25 19.15 7.82 -24.27
N CYS A 26 18.17 7.32 -25.04
CA CYS A 26 18.40 6.93 -26.44
C CYS A 26 18.89 8.09 -27.30
N GLU A 27 18.35 9.30 -27.11
CA GLU A 27 18.82 10.50 -27.83
C GLU A 27 20.32 10.76 -27.58
N ARG A 28 20.75 10.64 -26.31
CA ARG A 28 22.17 10.82 -25.93
C ARG A 28 23.06 9.68 -26.41
N ASP A 29 22.66 8.45 -26.14
CA ASP A 29 23.45 7.25 -26.39
C ASP A 29 23.61 6.98 -27.89
N CYS A 30 22.69 7.49 -28.71
CA CYS A 30 22.67 7.28 -30.16
C CYS A 30 22.98 8.55 -30.96
N ALA A 31 23.43 9.63 -30.29
CA ALA A 31 23.79 10.91 -30.89
C ALA A 31 22.70 11.46 -31.83
N LEU A 32 21.42 11.27 -31.47
CA LEU A 32 20.30 11.75 -32.26
C LEU A 32 20.23 13.30 -32.18
N PRO A 33 19.63 13.97 -33.19
CA PRO A 33 19.44 15.42 -33.14
C PRO A 33 18.70 15.86 -31.87
N ARG A 34 19.08 17.02 -31.32
CA ARG A 34 18.48 17.53 -30.08
C ARG A 34 16.94 17.63 -30.20
N GLY A 35 16.22 17.02 -29.27
CA GLY A 35 14.75 16.93 -29.26
C GLY A 35 14.17 15.84 -30.17
N ALA A 36 14.98 14.91 -30.69
CA ALA A 36 14.49 13.74 -31.40
C ALA A 36 13.81 12.74 -30.46
N GLY A 37 14.33 12.53 -29.25
CA GLY A 37 13.75 11.65 -28.25
C GLY A 37 12.38 12.11 -27.78
N SER A 38 12.17 13.42 -27.57
CA SER A 38 10.86 13.98 -27.23
C SER A 38 9.84 13.82 -28.37
N ARG A 39 10.27 13.93 -29.63
CA ARG A 39 9.41 13.71 -30.80
C ARG A 39 9.05 12.24 -31.00
N MET A 40 10.02 11.34 -30.85
CA MET A 40 9.77 9.89 -30.78
C MET A 40 8.85 9.53 -29.62
N GLY A 41 8.96 10.20 -28.47
CA GLY A 41 8.07 9.97 -27.33
C GLY A 41 6.62 10.31 -27.63
N CYS A 42 6.37 11.39 -28.39
CA CYS A 42 5.03 11.68 -28.87
C CYS A 42 4.52 10.59 -29.81
N VAL A 43 5.38 10.04 -30.69
CA VAL A 43 4.99 8.93 -31.59
C VAL A 43 4.72 7.64 -30.82
N LEU A 44 5.51 7.34 -29.78
CA LEU A 44 5.30 6.16 -28.93
C LEU A 44 4.02 6.27 -28.12
N VAL A 45 3.76 7.43 -27.51
CA VAL A 45 2.57 7.61 -26.68
C VAL A 45 1.31 7.72 -27.55
N PHE A 46 1.38 8.38 -28.71
CA PHE A 46 0.18 8.68 -29.51
C PHE A 46 -0.02 7.79 -30.75
N GLY A 47 0.94 6.91 -31.08
CA GLY A 47 0.89 6.07 -32.28
C GLY A 47 0.24 4.70 -32.10
N GLY A 48 0.16 4.16 -30.89
CA GLY A 48 -0.41 2.83 -30.62
C GLY A 48 -1.94 2.80 -30.56
N GLN A 49 -2.55 1.63 -30.81
CA GLN A 49 -3.96 1.40 -30.49
C GLN A 49 -4.13 1.01 -29.02
N TRP A 50 -4.61 1.96 -28.21
CA TRP A 50 -4.80 1.78 -26.78
C TRP A 50 -6.20 1.24 -26.48
N ASN A 51 -6.39 -0.06 -26.61
CA ASN A 51 -7.62 -0.74 -26.21
C ASN A 51 -7.30 -2.03 -25.43
N ASP A 52 -8.31 -2.55 -24.74
CA ASP A 52 -8.22 -3.72 -23.85
C ASP A 52 -8.05 -5.07 -24.58
N HIS A 53 -8.14 -5.06 -25.92
CA HIS A 53 -7.97 -6.25 -26.76
C HIS A 53 -6.56 -6.37 -27.35
N VAL A 54 -5.72 -5.35 -27.22
CA VAL A 54 -4.32 -5.36 -27.68
C VAL A 54 -3.39 -5.67 -26.52
N GLY A 55 -2.71 -6.81 -26.59
CA GLY A 55 -1.67 -7.21 -25.64
C GLY A 55 -0.40 -6.38 -25.78
N VAL A 56 0.46 -6.42 -24.76
CA VAL A 56 1.64 -5.54 -24.67
C VAL A 56 2.62 -5.76 -25.82
N PHE A 57 2.78 -6.99 -26.28
CA PHE A 57 3.68 -7.32 -27.39
C PHE A 57 3.24 -6.69 -28.71
N GLN A 58 1.94 -6.74 -29.01
CA GLN A 58 1.40 -6.13 -30.23
C GLN A 58 1.53 -4.60 -30.15
N LEU A 59 1.18 -4.00 -29.00
CA LEU A 59 1.29 -2.57 -28.78
C LEU A 59 2.74 -2.08 -28.98
N PHE A 60 3.72 -2.79 -28.40
CA PHE A 60 5.12 -2.41 -28.53
C PHE A 60 5.64 -2.55 -29.96
N SER A 61 5.17 -3.54 -30.71
CA SER A 61 5.49 -3.67 -32.14
C SER A 61 4.96 -2.48 -32.95
N GLU A 62 3.69 -2.09 -32.75
CA GLU A 62 3.07 -0.94 -33.43
C GLU A 62 3.79 0.38 -33.09
N MET A 63 4.16 0.55 -31.82
CA MET A 63 4.95 1.69 -31.36
C MET A 63 6.34 1.76 -32.00
N GLU A 64 6.99 0.61 -32.16
CA GLU A 64 8.31 0.52 -32.78
C GLU A 64 8.25 0.83 -34.28
N GLU A 65 7.25 0.29 -34.98
CA GLU A 65 6.97 0.63 -36.39
C GLU A 65 6.70 2.13 -36.57
N GLY A 66 5.90 2.74 -35.69
CA GLY A 66 5.65 4.18 -35.69
C GLY A 66 6.94 5.00 -35.53
N CYS A 67 7.82 4.58 -34.61
CA CYS A 67 9.14 5.19 -34.45
C CYS A 67 10.00 5.09 -35.71
N GLN A 68 10.04 3.92 -36.34
CA GLN A 68 10.81 3.69 -37.56
C GLN A 68 10.31 4.55 -38.72
N GLN A 69 8.99 4.69 -38.88
CA GLN A 69 8.38 5.56 -39.89
C GLN A 69 8.67 7.04 -39.63
N HIS A 70 8.55 7.49 -38.39
CA HIS A 70 8.87 8.87 -38.02
C HIS A 70 10.35 9.20 -38.22
N ALA A 71 11.24 8.28 -37.83
CA ALA A 71 12.67 8.42 -38.02
C ALA A 71 13.01 8.53 -39.50
N SER A 72 12.44 7.65 -40.33
CA SER A 72 12.63 7.65 -41.79
C SER A 72 12.17 8.96 -42.44
N THR A 73 10.99 9.46 -42.06
CA THR A 73 10.43 10.73 -42.59
C THR A 73 11.19 11.97 -42.10
N SER A 74 11.82 11.89 -40.92
CA SER A 74 12.60 12.97 -40.33
C SER A 74 14.09 12.92 -40.69
N GLY A 75 14.53 11.95 -41.50
CA GLY A 75 15.93 11.75 -41.87
C GLY A 75 16.81 11.31 -40.70
N ILE A 76 16.24 10.63 -39.70
CA ILE A 76 16.91 10.11 -38.51
C ILE A 76 17.13 8.61 -38.70
N THR A 77 18.35 8.14 -38.42
CA THR A 77 18.65 6.70 -38.39
C THR A 77 18.57 6.20 -36.96
N LEU A 78 17.65 5.27 -36.68
CA LEU A 78 17.58 4.59 -35.38
C LEU A 78 18.73 3.57 -35.26
N PRO A 79 19.30 3.37 -34.06
CA PRO A 79 20.32 2.35 -33.86
C PRO A 79 19.72 0.93 -34.05
N PRO A 80 20.52 -0.06 -34.47
CA PRO A 80 20.07 -1.46 -34.56
C PRO A 80 19.58 -2.04 -33.22
N THR A 81 19.96 -1.42 -32.12
CA THR A 81 19.58 -1.81 -30.76
C THR A 81 18.33 -1.10 -30.23
N PHE A 82 17.69 -0.22 -31.03
CA PHE A 82 16.45 0.42 -30.63
C PHE A 82 15.37 -0.65 -30.48
N SER A 83 14.80 -0.74 -29.29
CA SER A 83 13.66 -1.61 -29.04
C SER A 83 12.73 -0.98 -28.02
N VAL A 84 11.45 -0.92 -28.36
CA VAL A 84 10.41 -0.41 -27.44
C VAL A 84 10.24 -1.39 -26.28
N ALA A 85 10.18 -2.69 -26.55
CA ALA A 85 10.06 -3.71 -25.50
C ALA A 85 11.19 -3.61 -24.46
N ARG A 86 12.44 -3.50 -24.94
CA ARG A 86 13.60 -3.33 -24.05
C ARG A 86 13.52 -2.05 -23.21
N ALA A 87 12.98 -0.97 -23.77
CA ALA A 87 12.76 0.28 -23.04
C ALA A 87 11.89 0.08 -21.81
N PHE A 88 10.78 -0.61 -22.00
CA PHE A 88 9.81 -0.90 -20.95
C PHE A 88 10.36 -1.90 -19.93
N GLU A 89 11.12 -2.91 -20.36
CA GLU A 89 11.82 -3.83 -19.46
C GLU A 89 12.82 -3.08 -18.56
N GLU A 90 13.63 -2.17 -19.12
CA GLU A 90 14.56 -1.36 -18.34
C GLU A 90 13.83 -0.40 -17.39
N MET A 91 12.69 0.16 -17.82
CA MET A 91 11.84 1.00 -16.99
C MET A 91 11.23 0.23 -15.82
N ALA A 92 10.73 -0.99 -16.05
CA ALA A 92 10.20 -1.85 -15.00
C ALA A 92 11.30 -2.29 -14.02
N ALA A 93 12.50 -2.63 -14.52
CA ALA A 93 13.61 -3.10 -13.71
C ALA A 93 14.25 -2.01 -12.84
N LYS A 94 14.32 -0.76 -13.32
CA LYS A 94 14.93 0.37 -12.61
C LYS A 94 13.88 1.28 -11.95
N GLY A 95 12.62 1.06 -12.23
CA GLY A 95 11.55 1.95 -11.85
C GLY A 95 11.22 1.87 -10.36
N THR A 96 10.92 3.03 -9.80
CA THR A 96 10.61 3.21 -8.38
C THR A 96 9.41 4.13 -8.25
N VAL A 97 8.63 3.89 -7.20
CA VAL A 97 7.51 4.76 -6.84
C VAL A 97 8.06 6.08 -6.30
N ASN A 98 7.51 7.20 -6.76
CA ASN A 98 7.81 8.52 -6.26
C ASN A 98 7.15 8.73 -4.88
N VAL A 99 7.82 8.22 -3.83
CA VAL A 99 7.31 8.21 -2.45
C VAL A 99 6.86 9.61 -1.96
N PRO A 100 7.59 10.71 -2.22
CA PRO A 100 7.11 12.04 -1.85
C PRO A 100 5.77 12.44 -2.49
N LEU A 101 5.55 12.16 -3.78
CA LEU A 101 4.26 12.45 -4.42
C LEU A 101 3.14 11.52 -3.95
N LEU A 102 3.44 10.25 -3.69
CA LEU A 102 2.48 9.34 -3.07
C LEU A 102 2.07 9.83 -1.67
N ARG A 103 3.03 10.35 -0.90
CA ARG A 103 2.78 10.98 0.41
C ARG A 103 1.89 12.22 0.26
N ALA A 104 2.17 13.09 -0.71
CA ALA A 104 1.36 14.27 -0.99
C ALA A 104 -0.09 13.90 -1.38
N ALA A 105 -0.28 12.90 -2.25
CA ALA A 105 -1.60 12.40 -2.61
C ALA A 105 -2.39 11.94 -1.38
N ARG A 106 -1.74 11.25 -0.44
CA ARG A 106 -2.38 10.82 0.82
C ARG A 106 -2.75 11.98 1.74
N VAL A 107 -1.91 13.01 1.84
CA VAL A 107 -2.21 14.21 2.63
C VAL A 107 -3.42 14.93 2.03
N LEU A 108 -3.45 15.09 0.71
CA LEU A 108 -4.60 15.67 -0.01
C LEU A 108 -5.88 14.87 0.26
N ARG A 109 -5.84 13.54 0.08
CA ARG A 109 -6.99 12.65 0.30
C ARG A 109 -7.53 12.74 1.72
N ARG A 110 -6.65 12.71 2.72
CA ARG A 110 -7.02 12.87 4.15
C ARG A 110 -7.67 14.22 4.46
N ASN A 111 -7.34 15.26 3.71
CA ASN A 111 -7.92 16.60 3.85
C ASN A 111 -9.09 16.86 2.89
N GLY A 112 -9.72 15.79 2.38
CA GLY A 112 -10.99 15.87 1.63
C GLY A 112 -10.85 16.10 0.13
N PHE A 113 -9.64 16.11 -0.43
CA PHE A 113 -9.48 16.08 -1.89
C PHE A 113 -9.81 14.69 -2.42
N LYS A 114 -10.43 14.63 -3.61
CA LYS A 114 -10.49 13.42 -4.41
C LYS A 114 -9.18 13.22 -5.17
N THR A 115 -8.55 12.06 -5.06
CA THR A 115 -7.30 11.77 -5.76
C THR A 115 -7.49 10.69 -6.81
N CYS A 116 -6.97 10.94 -8.01
CA CYS A 116 -7.12 10.06 -9.16
C CYS A 116 -5.76 9.82 -9.83
N VAL A 117 -5.47 8.58 -10.19
CA VAL A 117 -4.43 8.29 -11.19
C VAL A 117 -5.08 8.32 -12.57
N LEU A 118 -4.53 9.07 -13.52
CA LEU A 118 -4.98 9.15 -14.92
C LEU A 118 -3.80 8.83 -15.84
N THR A 119 -3.72 7.58 -16.29
CA THR A 119 -2.53 7.07 -16.98
C THR A 119 -2.83 6.52 -18.38
N ASN A 120 -1.92 6.78 -19.32
CA ASN A 120 -1.86 6.00 -20.55
C ASN A 120 -1.15 4.67 -20.23
N ASN A 121 -1.93 3.60 -20.06
CA ASN A 121 -1.46 2.28 -19.64
C ASN A 121 -1.95 1.19 -20.61
N TRP A 122 -1.33 0.01 -20.57
CA TRP A 122 -1.60 -1.11 -21.47
C TRP A 122 -2.05 -2.37 -20.73
N VAL A 123 -2.59 -3.35 -21.45
CA VAL A 123 -2.86 -4.68 -20.91
C VAL A 123 -1.57 -5.48 -20.95
N ASP A 124 -1.00 -5.78 -19.78
CA ASP A 124 0.21 -6.59 -19.64
C ASP A 124 -0.13 -8.09 -19.60
N ASP A 125 -0.05 -8.74 -20.76
CA ASP A 125 -0.22 -10.18 -20.95
C ASP A 125 1.12 -10.95 -20.93
N SER A 126 2.21 -10.28 -20.55
CA SER A 126 3.54 -10.88 -20.52
C SER A 126 3.73 -11.84 -19.33
N ALA A 127 4.87 -12.55 -19.34
CA ALA A 127 5.32 -13.31 -18.17
C ALA A 127 5.69 -12.41 -16.98
N GLY A 128 5.99 -11.12 -17.22
CA GLY A 128 6.38 -10.13 -16.22
C GLY A 128 5.21 -9.38 -15.55
N ARG A 129 3.96 -9.66 -15.95
CA ARG A 129 2.75 -8.93 -15.53
C ARG A 129 2.52 -8.78 -14.03
N LEU A 130 3.15 -9.62 -13.21
CA LEU A 130 3.05 -9.53 -11.75
C LEU A 130 3.54 -8.17 -11.22
N PHE A 131 4.58 -7.60 -11.85
CA PHE A 131 5.07 -6.27 -11.49
C PHE A 131 3.99 -5.20 -11.68
N THR A 132 3.40 -5.16 -12.88
CA THR A 132 2.35 -4.21 -13.26
C THR A 132 1.11 -4.38 -12.37
N ALA A 133 0.70 -5.63 -12.11
CA ALA A 133 -0.41 -5.93 -11.21
C ALA A 133 -0.14 -5.45 -9.76
N THR A 134 1.07 -5.65 -9.25
CA THR A 134 1.47 -5.20 -7.90
C THR A 134 1.43 -3.67 -7.80
N LEU A 135 1.94 -2.97 -8.81
CA LEU A 135 1.89 -1.51 -8.88
C LEU A 135 0.44 -1.01 -8.94
N MET A 136 -0.42 -1.61 -9.76
CA MET A 136 -1.83 -1.22 -9.84
C MET A 136 -2.55 -1.43 -8.50
N ASN A 137 -2.32 -2.56 -7.83
CA ASN A 137 -2.88 -2.83 -6.50
C ASN A 137 -2.42 -1.79 -5.47
N LEU A 138 -1.15 -1.37 -5.51
CA LEU A 138 -0.65 -0.28 -4.67
C LEU A 138 -1.43 1.02 -4.94
N LEU A 139 -1.58 1.42 -6.20
CA LEU A 139 -2.28 2.66 -6.56
C LEU A 139 -3.75 2.62 -6.16
N HIS A 140 -4.47 1.52 -6.41
CA HIS A 140 -5.86 1.36 -6.00
C HIS A 140 -6.06 1.48 -4.48
N ARG A 141 -5.07 1.14 -3.66
CA ARG A 141 -5.13 1.34 -2.21
C ARG A 141 -4.96 2.80 -1.79
N HIS A 142 -4.11 3.56 -2.49
CA HIS A 142 -3.74 4.91 -2.07
C HIS A 142 -4.58 6.03 -2.71
N PHE A 143 -5.27 5.75 -3.82
CA PHE A 143 -6.08 6.73 -4.57
C PHE A 143 -7.58 6.39 -4.54
N ASP A 144 -8.46 7.39 -4.66
CA ASP A 144 -9.91 7.17 -4.75
C ASP A 144 -10.31 6.55 -6.09
N LEU A 145 -9.52 6.82 -7.14
CA LEU A 145 -9.78 6.34 -8.49
C LEU A 145 -8.47 6.08 -9.24
N VAL A 146 -8.45 5.05 -10.08
CA VAL A 146 -7.38 4.78 -11.04
C VAL A 146 -8.04 4.59 -12.41
N ILE A 147 -7.71 5.46 -13.36
CA ILE A 147 -8.20 5.43 -14.74
C ILE A 147 -7.04 5.02 -15.66
N GLU A 148 -7.25 3.92 -16.37
CA GLU A 148 -6.31 3.35 -17.33
C GLU A 148 -6.84 3.52 -18.76
N SER A 149 -6.04 4.09 -19.66
CA SER A 149 -6.45 4.32 -21.04
C SER A 149 -6.89 3.05 -21.78
N CYS A 150 -6.17 1.93 -21.61
CA CYS A 150 -6.50 0.65 -22.25
C CYS A 150 -7.89 0.14 -21.86
N ARG A 151 -8.35 0.39 -20.63
CA ARG A 151 -9.68 -0.03 -20.15
C ARG A 151 -10.82 0.83 -20.71
N LEU A 152 -10.51 2.07 -21.11
CA LEU A 152 -11.49 3.00 -21.66
C LEU A 152 -11.49 3.04 -23.19
N GLY A 153 -10.44 2.55 -23.85
CA GLY A 153 -10.27 2.70 -25.30
C GLY A 153 -9.98 4.15 -25.73
N VAL A 154 -9.59 5.02 -24.80
CA VAL A 154 -9.30 6.43 -25.01
C VAL A 154 -8.07 6.80 -24.19
N GLN A 155 -7.19 7.62 -24.75
CA GLN A 155 -5.92 8.01 -24.12
C GLN A 155 -5.73 9.52 -24.08
N LYS A 156 -4.85 10.00 -23.20
CA LYS A 156 -4.36 11.38 -23.26
C LYS A 156 -3.59 11.58 -24.58
N PRO A 157 -3.75 12.71 -25.30
CA PRO A 157 -4.45 13.95 -24.92
C PRO A 157 -5.90 14.05 -25.45
N ASP A 158 -6.59 12.96 -25.75
CA ASP A 158 -7.98 13.04 -26.21
C ASP A 158 -8.89 13.67 -25.12
N PRO A 159 -9.59 14.78 -25.39
CA PRO A 159 -10.46 15.46 -24.40
C PRO A 159 -11.48 14.55 -23.70
N ARG A 160 -11.88 13.44 -24.34
CA ARG A 160 -12.84 12.48 -23.79
C ARG A 160 -12.32 11.80 -22.52
N ILE A 161 -11.02 11.54 -22.40
CA ILE A 161 -10.47 10.90 -21.18
C ILE A 161 -10.54 11.83 -19.97
N TYR A 162 -10.30 13.12 -20.16
CA TYR A 162 -10.40 14.14 -19.10
C TYR A 162 -11.84 14.36 -18.69
N THR A 163 -12.76 14.35 -19.66
CA THR A 163 -14.21 14.43 -19.40
C THR A 163 -14.66 13.25 -18.55
N HIS A 164 -14.24 12.03 -18.91
CA HIS A 164 -14.52 10.83 -18.12
C HIS A 164 -13.99 10.93 -16.68
N ALA A 165 -12.76 11.43 -16.50
CA ALA A 165 -12.18 11.62 -15.18
C ALA A 165 -12.96 12.65 -14.34
N LEU A 166 -13.38 13.77 -14.94
CA LEU A 166 -14.19 14.78 -14.27
C LEU A 166 -15.56 14.24 -13.83
N ASP A 167 -16.23 13.49 -14.70
CA ASP A 167 -17.53 12.88 -14.41
C ASP A 167 -17.42 11.86 -13.26
N ALA A 168 -16.40 10.99 -13.30
CA ALA A 168 -16.16 9.99 -12.26
C ALA A 168 -15.83 10.64 -10.90
N LEU A 169 -15.10 11.76 -10.90
CA LEU A 169 -14.78 12.53 -9.70
C LEU A 169 -15.91 13.48 -9.25
N GLN A 170 -16.95 13.63 -10.07
CA GLN A 170 -18.03 14.61 -9.87
C GLN A 170 -17.49 16.03 -9.65
N ALA A 171 -16.47 16.41 -10.41
CA ALA A 171 -15.74 17.67 -10.25
C ALA A 171 -15.85 18.55 -11.50
N LYS A 172 -15.85 19.88 -11.31
CA LYS A 172 -15.74 20.83 -12.43
C LYS A 172 -14.26 21.05 -12.78
N PRO A 173 -13.90 21.34 -14.04
CA PRO A 173 -12.51 21.55 -14.44
C PRO A 173 -11.74 22.53 -13.53
N GLN A 174 -12.36 23.64 -13.14
CA GLN A 174 -11.71 24.69 -12.33
C GLN A 174 -11.40 24.25 -10.89
N GLU A 175 -11.93 23.11 -10.47
CA GLU A 175 -11.72 22.53 -9.14
C GLU A 175 -10.61 21.46 -9.15
N VAL A 176 -10.01 21.20 -10.32
CA VAL A 176 -9.07 20.10 -10.56
C VAL A 176 -7.66 20.60 -10.84
N ILE A 177 -6.67 19.90 -10.29
CA ILE A 177 -5.25 20.02 -10.63
C ILE A 177 -4.82 18.76 -11.38
N LEU A 178 -4.15 18.88 -12.52
CA LEU A 178 -3.53 17.77 -13.26
C LEU A 178 -2.00 17.85 -13.20
N LEU A 179 -1.35 16.77 -12.77
CA LEU A 179 0.10 16.58 -12.80
C LEU A 179 0.46 15.59 -13.90
N ASP A 180 1.31 15.99 -14.85
CA ASP A 180 1.76 15.14 -15.96
C ASP A 180 3.18 15.55 -16.38
N ASP A 181 4.04 14.62 -16.78
CA ASP A 181 5.38 14.91 -17.29
C ASP A 181 5.37 15.26 -18.79
N ILE A 182 4.26 14.98 -19.49
CA ILE A 182 4.09 15.27 -20.91
C ILE A 182 3.26 16.54 -21.11
N GLY A 183 3.89 17.60 -21.62
CA GLY A 183 3.22 18.88 -21.86
C GLY A 183 2.01 18.80 -22.81
N GLU A 184 2.02 17.89 -23.79
CA GLU A 184 0.88 17.66 -24.70
C GLU A 184 -0.35 17.14 -23.95
N ASN A 185 -0.16 16.28 -22.94
CA ASN A 185 -1.25 15.78 -22.08
C ASN A 185 -1.84 16.88 -21.19
N LEU A 186 -1.12 18.00 -20.96
CA LEU A 186 -1.62 19.10 -20.15
C LEU A 186 -2.46 20.10 -20.95
N LYS A 187 -2.30 20.17 -22.29
CA LYS A 187 -2.99 21.18 -23.13
C LYS A 187 -4.52 21.08 -23.06
N PRO A 188 -5.15 19.90 -23.29
CA PRO A 188 -6.61 19.80 -23.24
C PRO A 188 -7.16 20.12 -21.86
N ALA A 189 -6.50 19.63 -20.80
CA ALA A 189 -6.88 19.92 -19.42
C ALA A 189 -6.88 21.43 -19.12
N ARG A 190 -5.86 22.15 -19.61
CA ARG A 190 -5.78 23.61 -19.46
C ARG A 190 -6.86 24.33 -20.25
N GLU A 191 -7.15 23.90 -21.47
CA GLU A 191 -8.23 24.44 -22.31
C GLU A 191 -9.61 24.25 -21.67
N MET A 192 -9.81 23.13 -20.97
CA MET A 192 -11.03 22.86 -20.18
C MET A 192 -11.11 23.72 -18.89
N GLY A 193 -10.01 24.34 -18.47
CA GLY A 193 -9.94 25.21 -17.29
C GLY A 193 -9.38 24.55 -16.03
N MET A 194 -8.72 23.39 -16.13
CA MET A 194 -7.99 22.78 -15.03
C MET A 194 -6.69 23.55 -14.71
N ALA A 195 -6.27 23.52 -13.45
CA ALA A 195 -4.89 23.84 -13.11
C ALA A 195 -3.97 22.71 -13.58
N THR A 196 -2.81 23.03 -14.13
CA THR A 196 -1.87 22.03 -14.67
C THR A 196 -0.47 22.28 -14.12
N ILE A 197 0.18 21.23 -13.62
CA ILE A 197 1.58 21.24 -13.19
C ILE A 197 2.38 20.36 -14.16
N HIS A 198 3.43 20.91 -14.77
CA HIS A 198 4.33 20.14 -15.63
C HIS A 198 5.42 19.50 -14.78
N VAL A 199 5.36 18.18 -14.60
CA VAL A 199 6.26 17.45 -13.72
C VAL A 199 7.63 17.30 -14.37
N ARG A 200 8.65 17.89 -13.73
CA ARG A 200 10.07 17.79 -14.14
C ARG A 200 10.96 17.32 -13.00
N ASP A 201 10.68 17.84 -11.80
CA ASP A 201 11.33 17.43 -10.57
C ASP A 201 10.30 17.44 -9.44
N THR A 202 10.46 16.52 -8.49
CA THR A 202 9.50 16.32 -7.41
C THR A 202 9.40 17.51 -6.46
N GLU A 203 10.51 18.23 -6.21
CA GLU A 203 10.53 19.31 -5.22
C GLU A 203 9.71 20.52 -5.70
N THR A 204 9.89 20.95 -6.94
CA THR A 204 9.11 22.03 -7.56
C THR A 204 7.63 21.66 -7.63
N VAL A 205 7.32 20.42 -8.01
CA VAL A 205 5.94 19.94 -8.08
C VAL A 205 5.25 19.98 -6.72
N LEU A 206 5.93 19.59 -5.64
CA LEU A 206 5.36 19.65 -4.30
C LEU A 206 5.06 21.10 -3.87
N LYS A 207 5.93 22.07 -4.21
CA LYS A 207 5.70 23.50 -3.93
C LYS A 207 4.50 24.04 -4.72
N GLU A 208 4.44 23.77 -6.03
CA GLU A 208 3.30 24.20 -6.85
C GLU A 208 1.99 23.55 -6.38
N LEU A 209 2.04 22.26 -6.00
CA LEU A 209 0.89 21.56 -5.46
C LEU A 209 0.43 22.13 -4.12
N GLU A 210 1.36 22.55 -3.26
CA GLU A 210 1.07 23.24 -2.00
C GLU A 210 0.40 24.60 -2.24
N GLU A 211 0.96 25.42 -3.14
CA GLU A 211 0.39 26.72 -3.51
C GLU A 211 -1.03 26.59 -4.08
N LEU A 212 -1.26 25.57 -4.91
CA LEU A 212 -2.55 25.37 -5.55
C LEU A 212 -3.58 24.74 -4.62
N SER A 213 -3.18 23.82 -3.75
CA SER A 213 -4.10 23.11 -2.84
C SER A 213 -4.31 23.83 -1.50
N GLY A 214 -3.39 24.69 -1.07
CA GLY A 214 -3.37 25.28 0.27
C GLY A 214 -3.09 24.26 1.38
N LEU A 215 -2.60 23.07 1.03
CA LEU A 215 -2.30 21.94 1.90
C LEU A 215 -0.86 21.48 1.62
N LEU A 216 -0.33 20.54 2.41
CA LEU A 216 1.03 19.94 2.29
C LEU A 216 2.13 20.47 3.25
N THR A 217 1.76 21.21 4.31
CA THR A 217 2.71 21.56 5.38
C THR A 217 3.36 20.33 6.04
N GLN A 218 4.59 20.49 6.55
CA GLN A 218 5.59 19.48 6.98
C GLN A 218 5.20 18.45 8.07
N GLU A 219 3.92 18.13 8.31
CA GLU A 219 3.60 16.99 9.15
C GLU A 219 3.88 15.69 8.40
N GLU A 220 4.76 14.84 8.93
CA GLU A 220 4.87 13.48 8.44
C GLU A 220 3.55 12.75 8.70
N PRO A 221 2.80 12.37 7.66
CA PRO A 221 1.53 11.72 7.87
C PRO A 221 1.77 10.36 8.51
N LEU A 222 0.93 10.00 9.48
CA LEU A 222 0.88 8.63 9.98
C LEU A 222 0.75 7.64 8.81
N PRO A 223 1.27 6.40 8.95
CA PRO A 223 1.06 5.33 7.97
C PRO A 223 -0.43 5.14 7.64
N THR A 224 -0.71 4.42 6.54
CA THR A 224 -2.11 4.19 6.15
C THR A 224 -2.69 3.27 7.21
N ALA A 225 -3.73 3.72 7.90
CA ALA A 225 -4.52 2.82 8.72
C ALA A 225 -5.39 1.99 7.77
N CYS A 226 -5.49 0.69 8.00
CA CYS A 226 -6.48 -0.13 7.31
C CYS A 226 -7.90 0.24 7.77
N ASP A 227 -8.83 0.28 6.82
CA ASP A 227 -10.26 0.27 7.09
C ASP A 227 -10.71 -1.18 7.30
N PRO A 228 -11.49 -1.50 8.36
CA PRO A 228 -12.06 -2.83 8.55
C PRO A 228 -12.81 -3.40 7.35
N SER A 229 -13.44 -2.54 6.54
CA SER A 229 -14.18 -2.96 5.35
C SER A 229 -13.30 -3.30 4.16
N GLU A 230 -12.02 -2.93 4.18
CA GLU A 230 -11.07 -3.10 3.08
C GLU A 230 -10.08 -4.27 3.30
N VAL A 231 -10.20 -5.00 4.41
CA VAL A 231 -9.40 -6.18 4.72
C VAL A 231 -10.20 -7.46 4.52
N THR A 232 -9.51 -8.56 4.20
CA THR A 232 -10.17 -9.87 4.12
C THR A 232 -10.29 -10.46 5.53
N HIS A 233 -11.51 -10.77 5.96
CA HIS A 233 -11.76 -11.46 7.23
C HIS A 233 -11.70 -12.97 7.01
N GLY A 234 -10.84 -13.64 7.77
CA GLY A 234 -10.65 -15.09 7.75
C GLY A 234 -10.95 -15.72 9.11
N TYR A 235 -11.29 -17.00 9.10
CA TYR A 235 -11.53 -17.78 10.31
C TYR A 235 -10.85 -19.14 10.19
N VAL A 236 -10.08 -19.51 11.22
CA VAL A 236 -9.41 -20.80 11.30
C VAL A 236 -9.96 -21.61 12.49
N PRO A 237 -10.64 -22.75 12.26
CA PRO A 237 -11.06 -23.63 13.34
C PRO A 237 -9.83 -24.37 13.89
N ILE A 238 -9.47 -24.12 15.15
CA ILE A 238 -8.28 -24.75 15.76
C ILE A 238 -8.60 -26.06 16.48
N ARG A 239 -9.88 -26.26 16.87
CA ARG A 239 -10.46 -27.52 17.37
C ARG A 239 -11.99 -27.39 17.41
N PRO A 240 -12.77 -28.46 17.69
CA PRO A 240 -14.23 -28.37 17.75
C PRO A 240 -14.69 -27.26 18.71
N GLY A 241 -15.54 -26.36 18.20
CA GLY A 241 -16.11 -25.26 18.97
C GLY A 241 -15.16 -24.10 19.29
N VAL A 242 -13.91 -24.09 18.79
CA VAL A 242 -12.97 -22.97 18.98
C VAL A 242 -12.35 -22.59 17.64
N GLN A 243 -12.58 -21.34 17.24
CA GLN A 243 -12.01 -20.74 16.05
C GLN A 243 -11.27 -19.44 16.38
N LEU A 244 -10.30 -19.10 15.55
CA LEU A 244 -9.63 -17.79 15.58
C LEU A 244 -10.04 -17.00 14.34
N HIS A 245 -10.44 -15.76 14.56
CA HIS A 245 -10.59 -14.74 13.53
C HIS A 245 -9.22 -14.09 13.25
N PHE A 246 -9.03 -13.68 12.00
CA PHE A 246 -7.91 -12.86 11.59
C PHE A 246 -8.32 -11.96 10.44
N VAL A 247 -7.56 -10.88 10.25
CA VAL A 247 -7.62 -10.11 9.02
C VAL A 247 -6.38 -10.35 8.17
N GLU A 248 -6.56 -10.26 6.86
CA GLU A 248 -5.55 -10.57 5.87
C GLU A 248 -5.42 -9.48 4.81
N MET A 249 -4.17 -9.16 4.46
CA MET A 249 -3.84 -8.23 3.38
C MET A 249 -2.48 -8.55 2.76
N GLY A 250 -2.39 -8.42 1.44
CA GLY A 250 -1.15 -8.58 0.69
C GLY A 250 -0.82 -10.03 0.33
N ASP A 251 0.27 -10.18 -0.40
CA ASP A 251 0.76 -11.45 -0.93
C ASP A 251 2.25 -11.62 -0.60
N GLY A 252 2.76 -12.85 -0.65
CA GLY A 252 4.18 -13.16 -0.40
C GLY A 252 4.42 -13.92 0.91
N PRO A 253 5.64 -13.82 1.49
CA PRO A 253 5.96 -14.48 2.76
C PRO A 253 5.02 -14.04 3.88
N VAL A 254 4.56 -14.99 4.70
CA VAL A 254 3.58 -14.72 5.75
C VAL A 254 4.21 -13.99 6.93
N VAL A 255 3.60 -12.88 7.34
CA VAL A 255 3.87 -12.19 8.60
C VAL A 255 2.61 -12.26 9.46
N CYS A 256 2.68 -12.95 10.59
CA CYS A 256 1.59 -13.11 11.54
C CYS A 256 1.78 -12.12 12.71
N LEU A 257 0.80 -11.24 12.91
CA LEU A 257 0.81 -10.21 13.95
C LEU A 257 -0.08 -10.65 15.12
N CYS A 258 0.47 -10.67 16.33
CA CYS A 258 -0.19 -11.08 17.57
C CYS A 258 -0.29 -9.87 18.52
N HIS A 259 -1.50 -9.39 18.80
CA HIS A 259 -1.72 -8.26 19.72
C HIS A 259 -1.61 -8.67 21.20
N GLY A 260 -1.60 -7.68 22.10
CA GLY A 260 -1.55 -7.86 23.55
C GLY A 260 -2.88 -7.66 24.27
N PHE A 261 -2.80 -7.28 25.54
CA PHE A 261 -3.94 -7.04 26.43
C PHE A 261 -4.12 -5.54 26.76
N PRO A 262 -5.36 -5.02 26.78
CA PRO A 262 -6.58 -5.50 26.13
C PRO A 262 -6.70 -4.82 24.76
N GLU A 263 -6.39 -5.55 23.69
CA GLU A 263 -6.27 -5.00 22.35
C GLU A 263 -7.17 -5.73 21.33
N SER A 264 -6.89 -5.51 20.04
CA SER A 264 -7.52 -6.18 18.91
C SER A 264 -6.53 -6.25 17.74
N TRP A 265 -6.81 -7.04 16.70
CA TRP A 265 -6.13 -6.95 15.40
C TRP A 265 -6.01 -5.50 14.90
N LEU A 266 -6.98 -4.63 15.23
CA LEU A 266 -7.00 -3.20 14.90
C LEU A 266 -5.83 -2.39 15.49
N SER A 267 -5.16 -2.90 16.52
CA SER A 267 -3.91 -2.29 17.02
C SER A 267 -2.82 -2.25 15.94
N TRP A 268 -2.85 -3.20 15.00
CA TRP A 268 -1.91 -3.29 13.88
C TRP A 268 -2.35 -2.51 12.63
N ARG A 269 -3.41 -1.71 12.71
CA ARG A 269 -4.00 -1.03 11.53
C ARG A 269 -3.01 -0.23 10.69
N TYR A 270 -1.95 0.30 11.29
CA TYR A 270 -0.91 1.05 10.59
C TYR A 270 0.17 0.16 9.97
N GLN A 271 0.37 -1.04 10.53
CA GLN A 271 1.38 -2.00 10.09
C GLN A 271 0.83 -2.90 8.98
N ILE A 272 -0.46 -3.25 9.00
CA ILE A 272 -1.07 -4.14 8.01
C ILE A 272 -0.85 -3.63 6.58
N PRO A 273 -1.23 -2.39 6.20
CA PRO A 273 -0.99 -1.91 4.84
C PRO A 273 0.49 -1.71 4.55
N ALA A 274 1.28 -1.24 5.53
CA ALA A 274 2.70 -0.97 5.33
C ALA A 274 3.51 -2.25 5.02
N LEU A 275 3.22 -3.35 5.72
CA LEU A 275 3.86 -4.64 5.48
C LEU A 275 3.34 -5.28 4.19
N ALA A 276 2.05 -5.15 3.88
CA ALA A 276 1.50 -5.62 2.61
C ALA A 276 2.11 -4.87 1.40
N ASP A 277 2.27 -3.55 1.50
CA ASP A 277 2.97 -2.72 0.51
C ASP A 277 4.45 -3.13 0.35
N ALA A 278 5.06 -3.66 1.42
CA ALA A 278 6.44 -4.18 1.39
C ALA A 278 6.55 -5.62 0.82
N GLY A 279 5.45 -6.21 0.33
CA GLY A 279 5.45 -7.52 -0.34
C GLY A 279 5.32 -8.71 0.61
N PHE A 280 4.69 -8.51 1.77
CA PHE A 280 4.33 -9.58 2.70
C PHE A 280 2.84 -9.89 2.67
N ARG A 281 2.51 -11.16 2.90
CA ARG A 281 1.14 -11.58 3.22
C ARG A 281 0.93 -11.41 4.72
N VAL A 282 0.21 -10.37 5.10
CA VAL A 282 0.00 -10.03 6.52
C VAL A 282 -1.25 -10.73 7.03
N ILE A 283 -1.10 -11.44 8.15
CA ILE A 283 -2.20 -12.02 8.92
C ILE A 283 -2.18 -11.38 10.29
N ALA A 284 -3.13 -10.50 10.60
CA ALA A 284 -3.28 -9.95 11.94
C ALA A 284 -4.34 -10.76 12.69
N LEU A 285 -3.90 -11.53 13.67
CA LEU A 285 -4.78 -12.39 14.46
C LEU A 285 -5.59 -11.55 15.44
N GLU A 286 -6.86 -11.87 15.56
CA GLU A 286 -7.61 -11.60 16.78
C GLU A 286 -7.28 -12.73 17.76
N MET A 287 -6.56 -12.44 18.84
CA MET A 287 -6.08 -13.47 19.76
C MET A 287 -7.27 -14.17 20.42
N LYS A 288 -7.07 -15.43 20.86
CA LYS A 288 -8.11 -16.19 21.57
C LYS A 288 -8.66 -15.39 22.75
N GLY A 289 -9.99 -15.31 22.89
CA GLY A 289 -10.63 -14.48 23.91
C GLY A 289 -11.00 -13.06 23.48
N TYR A 290 -10.67 -12.65 22.24
CA TYR A 290 -10.91 -11.29 21.76
C TYR A 290 -11.77 -11.27 20.50
N GLY A 291 -12.50 -10.16 20.32
CA GLY A 291 -13.26 -9.84 19.11
C GLY A 291 -14.11 -10.99 18.59
N GLU A 292 -13.87 -11.38 17.35
CA GLU A 292 -14.60 -12.46 16.66
C GLU A 292 -13.97 -13.85 16.85
N SER A 293 -12.82 -13.93 17.54
CA SER A 293 -12.25 -15.20 17.99
C SER A 293 -13.07 -15.78 19.14
N THR A 294 -13.11 -17.10 19.25
CA THR A 294 -13.81 -17.76 20.35
C THR A 294 -13.18 -17.38 21.70
N ALA A 295 -14.01 -17.14 22.71
CA ALA A 295 -13.62 -16.87 24.10
C ALA A 295 -14.14 -17.98 25.05
N PRO A 296 -13.45 -19.13 25.16
CA PRO A 296 -13.84 -20.17 26.11
C PRO A 296 -13.78 -19.66 27.56
N PRO A 297 -14.71 -20.03 28.45
CA PRO A 297 -14.71 -19.54 29.83
C PRO A 297 -13.68 -20.22 30.75
N ASP A 298 -13.09 -21.35 30.34
CA ASP A 298 -12.11 -22.09 31.15
C ASP A 298 -10.75 -21.39 31.13
N ILE A 299 -10.24 -21.01 32.30
CA ILE A 299 -8.94 -20.35 32.48
C ILE A 299 -7.79 -21.16 31.86
N ASN A 300 -7.87 -22.50 31.93
CA ASN A 300 -6.82 -23.37 31.39
C ASN A 300 -6.65 -23.23 29.88
N GLU A 301 -7.64 -22.69 29.17
CA GLU A 301 -7.60 -22.44 27.74
C GLU A 301 -6.63 -21.32 27.33
N TYR A 302 -6.17 -20.52 28.30
CA TYR A 302 -5.32 -19.35 28.09
C TYR A 302 -3.90 -19.50 28.64
N SER A 303 -3.52 -20.71 29.06
CA SER A 303 -2.12 -20.97 29.40
C SER A 303 -1.22 -20.73 28.18
N GLN A 304 0.04 -20.35 28.41
CA GLN A 304 1.00 -20.14 27.33
C GLN A 304 1.15 -21.40 26.44
N GLU A 305 1.07 -22.59 27.02
CA GLU A 305 1.06 -23.85 26.26
C GLU A 305 -0.15 -23.96 25.32
N GLN A 306 -1.35 -23.57 25.76
CA GLN A 306 -2.55 -23.63 24.93
C GLN A 306 -2.57 -22.53 23.87
N ILE A 307 -2.08 -21.32 24.17
CA ILE A 307 -2.08 -20.20 23.22
C ILE A 307 -0.97 -20.36 22.15
N CYS A 308 0.21 -20.86 22.53
CA CYS A 308 1.35 -21.02 21.60
C CYS A 308 1.24 -22.27 20.70
N LYS A 309 0.03 -22.81 20.53
CA LYS A 309 -0.22 -23.96 19.69
C LYS A 309 -0.24 -23.53 18.22
N PRO A 310 0.51 -24.18 17.31
CA PRO A 310 0.69 -23.70 15.94
C PRO A 310 -0.53 -23.92 15.03
N GLN A 311 -1.66 -24.36 15.58
CA GLN A 311 -2.94 -24.52 14.91
C GLN A 311 -3.46 -23.20 14.32
N SER A 312 -3.08 -22.06 14.89
CA SER A 312 -3.35 -20.73 14.33
C SER A 312 -2.71 -20.51 12.94
N LEU A 313 -1.70 -21.31 12.59
CA LEU A 313 -0.97 -21.27 11.31
C LEU A 313 -1.35 -22.47 10.42
N GLN A 314 -2.57 -22.98 10.50
CA GLN A 314 -2.99 -24.11 9.67
C GLN A 314 -2.85 -23.78 8.17
N GLY A 315 -2.23 -24.69 7.41
CA GLY A 315 -1.95 -24.49 5.98
C GLY A 315 -0.75 -23.58 5.70
N ILE A 316 -0.09 -23.04 6.74
CA ILE A 316 1.08 -22.17 6.63
C ILE A 316 2.29 -22.90 7.23
N PRO A 317 3.23 -23.40 6.41
CA PRO A 317 4.38 -24.15 6.91
C PRO A 317 5.24 -23.33 7.88
N GLN A 318 5.56 -22.09 7.50
CA GLN A 318 6.30 -21.15 8.33
C GLN A 318 5.76 -19.73 8.19
N ALA A 319 5.83 -18.95 9.26
CA ALA A 319 5.51 -17.52 9.27
C ALA A 319 6.57 -16.73 10.05
N VAL A 320 6.76 -15.46 9.68
CA VAL A 320 7.40 -14.49 10.57
C VAL A 320 6.39 -14.12 11.64
N LEU A 321 6.75 -14.24 12.92
CA LEU A 321 5.86 -13.92 14.02
C LEU A 321 6.26 -12.59 14.66
N VAL A 322 5.31 -11.67 14.78
CA VAL A 322 5.51 -10.37 15.42
C VAL A 322 4.48 -10.20 16.54
N GLY A 323 4.95 -10.01 17.76
CA GLY A 323 4.09 -9.88 18.94
C GLY A 323 4.25 -8.55 19.65
N HIS A 324 3.17 -8.04 20.24
CA HIS A 324 3.19 -6.91 21.18
C HIS A 324 2.62 -7.35 22.53
N ASP A 325 3.21 -6.89 23.64
CA ASP A 325 2.72 -7.19 25.01
C ASP A 325 2.58 -8.72 25.24
N TRP A 326 1.40 -9.25 25.57
CA TRP A 326 1.15 -10.71 25.70
C TRP A 326 1.36 -11.46 24.39
N GLY A 327 1.05 -10.86 23.25
CA GLY A 327 1.41 -11.38 21.94
C GLY A 327 2.93 -11.53 21.78
N GLY A 328 3.71 -10.62 22.39
CA GLY A 328 5.17 -10.72 22.48
C GLY A 328 5.65 -11.98 23.22
N ALA A 329 5.00 -12.32 24.34
CA ALA A 329 5.29 -13.56 25.06
C ALA A 329 4.97 -14.80 24.21
N VAL A 330 3.84 -14.77 23.49
CA VAL A 330 3.42 -15.87 22.59
C VAL A 330 4.45 -16.11 21.49
N VAL A 331 4.92 -15.07 20.80
CA VAL A 331 5.85 -15.26 19.68
C VAL A 331 7.22 -15.74 20.14
N TRP A 332 7.68 -15.34 21.34
CA TRP A 332 8.90 -15.91 21.93
C TRP A 332 8.76 -17.40 22.23
N ASN A 333 7.65 -17.81 22.84
CA ASN A 333 7.38 -19.21 23.15
C ASN A 333 7.20 -20.05 21.88
N MET A 334 6.52 -19.52 20.85
CA MET A 334 6.44 -20.17 19.54
C MET A 334 7.84 -20.42 18.94
N ALA A 335 8.74 -19.44 19.02
CA ALA A 335 10.10 -19.59 18.52
C ALA A 335 10.91 -20.64 19.29
N LEU A 336 10.65 -20.79 20.60
CA LEU A 336 11.32 -21.80 21.45
C LEU A 336 10.79 -23.21 21.23
N PHE A 337 9.47 -23.39 21.19
CA PHE A 337 8.84 -24.71 21.21
C PHE A 337 8.46 -25.24 19.83
N TYR A 338 8.31 -24.36 18.84
CA TYR A 338 7.96 -24.70 17.46
C TYR A 338 8.86 -23.98 16.44
N PRO A 339 10.20 -24.04 16.58
CA PRO A 339 11.12 -23.32 15.69
C PRO A 339 10.95 -23.71 14.22
N GLU A 340 10.49 -24.92 13.93
CA GLU A 340 10.18 -25.39 12.58
C GLU A 340 9.03 -24.61 11.92
N ARG A 341 8.17 -23.97 12.70
CA ARG A 341 7.02 -23.15 12.23
C ARG A 341 7.34 -21.65 12.18
N VAL A 342 8.48 -21.22 12.72
CA VAL A 342 8.83 -19.81 12.88
C VAL A 342 9.96 -19.44 11.92
N ARG A 343 9.65 -18.66 10.89
CA ARG A 343 10.65 -18.17 9.92
C ARG A 343 11.57 -17.12 10.53
N ALA A 344 11.01 -16.23 11.33
CA ALA A 344 11.70 -15.23 12.13
C ALA A 344 10.75 -14.76 13.25
N VAL A 345 11.28 -14.16 14.30
CA VAL A 345 10.51 -13.66 15.45
C VAL A 345 10.90 -12.22 15.79
N ALA A 346 9.91 -11.39 16.09
CA ALA A 346 10.08 -10.04 16.61
C ALA A 346 9.08 -9.77 17.74
N SER A 347 9.50 -9.02 18.75
CA SER A 347 8.63 -8.60 19.86
C SER A 347 8.75 -7.10 20.09
N LEU A 348 7.60 -6.44 20.23
CA LEU A 348 7.50 -5.05 20.62
C LEU A 348 7.24 -4.99 22.13
N ASN A 349 8.11 -4.27 22.84
CA ASN A 349 8.08 -4.00 24.28
C ASN A 349 8.42 -5.22 25.16
N THR A 350 7.88 -6.40 24.89
CA THR A 350 8.05 -7.59 25.73
C THR A 350 9.41 -8.27 25.48
N PRO A 351 10.35 -8.25 26.44
CA PRO A 351 11.64 -8.90 26.28
C PRO A 351 11.51 -10.42 26.38
N TYR A 352 12.40 -11.15 25.71
CA TYR A 352 12.58 -12.56 26.00
C TYR A 352 13.20 -12.74 27.39
N ARG A 353 12.60 -13.61 28.21
CA ARG A 353 13.16 -14.04 29.49
C ARG A 353 13.15 -15.57 29.54
N PRO A 354 14.31 -16.23 29.66
CA PRO A 354 14.35 -17.68 29.80
C PRO A 354 13.63 -18.11 31.08
N ALA A 355 12.95 -19.26 31.01
CA ALA A 355 12.32 -19.87 32.18
C ALA A 355 13.40 -20.32 33.17
N ASP A 356 13.22 -19.98 34.44
CA ASP A 356 14.04 -20.47 35.53
C ASP A 356 13.16 -21.38 36.42
N PRO A 357 13.34 -22.71 36.36
CA PRO A 357 12.50 -23.64 37.09
C PRO A 357 12.70 -23.56 38.62
N THR A 358 13.72 -22.84 39.08
CA THR A 358 13.99 -22.62 40.51
C THR A 358 13.29 -21.38 41.06
N VAL A 359 12.65 -20.58 40.18
CA VAL A 359 11.99 -19.33 40.53
C VAL A 359 10.49 -19.47 40.33
N ASP A 360 9.73 -19.22 41.39
CA ASP A 360 8.29 -19.00 41.25
C ASP A 360 8.06 -17.66 40.54
N ILE A 361 7.55 -17.74 39.30
CA ILE A 361 7.31 -16.56 38.47
C ILE A 361 6.25 -15.63 39.06
N VAL A 362 5.25 -16.17 39.77
CA VAL A 362 4.17 -15.40 40.39
C VAL A 362 4.74 -14.59 41.56
N GLU A 363 5.53 -15.23 42.43
CA GLU A 363 6.19 -14.53 43.54
C GLU A 363 7.19 -13.48 43.02
N LYS A 364 7.93 -13.79 41.95
CA LYS A 364 8.82 -12.81 41.33
C LYS A 364 8.05 -11.63 40.73
N MET A 365 6.91 -11.86 40.07
CA MET A 365 6.08 -10.78 39.50
C MET A 365 5.54 -9.83 40.57
N LYS A 366 5.22 -10.33 41.77
CA LYS A 366 4.79 -9.48 42.91
C LYS A 366 5.84 -8.44 43.33
N THR A 367 7.10 -8.61 42.93
CA THR A 367 8.17 -7.63 43.21
C THR A 367 8.17 -6.44 42.24
N TYR A 368 7.31 -6.44 41.22
CA TYR A 368 7.21 -5.41 40.19
C TYR A 368 5.81 -4.76 40.20
N PRO A 369 5.62 -3.63 40.90
CA PRO A 369 4.31 -2.99 41.06
C PRO A 369 3.59 -2.66 39.74
N THR A 370 4.34 -2.44 38.65
CA THR A 370 3.79 -2.21 37.32
C THR A 370 2.92 -3.38 36.81
N PHE A 371 3.09 -4.59 37.34
CA PHE A 371 2.30 -5.78 36.99
C PHE A 371 1.18 -6.09 37.99
N ASP A 372 0.93 -5.24 38.99
CA ASP A 372 -0.10 -5.49 40.01
C ASP A 372 -1.49 -5.72 39.42
N TYR A 373 -1.79 -5.06 38.30
CA TYR A 373 -3.03 -5.24 37.57
C TYR A 373 -3.25 -6.70 37.12
N GLN A 374 -2.19 -7.47 36.85
CA GLN A 374 -2.34 -8.86 36.42
C GLN A 374 -2.91 -9.74 37.54
N PHE A 375 -2.62 -9.42 38.81
CA PHE A 375 -3.17 -10.13 39.97
C PHE A 375 -4.64 -9.78 40.20
N TYR A 376 -5.07 -8.57 39.85
CA TYR A 376 -6.48 -8.18 39.88
C TYR A 376 -7.34 -9.07 38.95
N PHE A 377 -6.77 -9.54 37.84
CA PHE A 377 -7.45 -10.48 36.93
C PHE A 377 -7.39 -11.96 37.35
N GLN A 378 -6.72 -12.32 38.45
CA GLN A 378 -6.58 -13.73 38.86
C GLN A 378 -7.79 -14.28 39.61
N GLU A 379 -8.57 -13.43 40.30
CA GLU A 379 -9.75 -13.87 41.05
C GLU A 379 -10.98 -13.85 40.13
N PRO A 380 -11.55 -15.03 39.78
CA PRO A 380 -12.65 -15.10 38.82
C PRO A 380 -13.90 -14.35 39.32
N GLY A 381 -14.49 -13.55 38.44
CA GLY A 381 -15.72 -12.80 38.70
C GLY A 381 -15.50 -11.43 39.35
N VAL A 382 -14.29 -11.10 39.83
CA VAL A 382 -14.01 -9.77 40.40
C VAL A 382 -13.82 -8.74 39.30
N ALA A 383 -12.88 -8.99 38.40
CA ALA A 383 -12.56 -8.06 37.32
C ALA A 383 -13.74 -7.91 36.35
N GLU A 384 -14.41 -9.03 36.04
CA GLU A 384 -15.58 -9.08 35.18
C GLU A 384 -16.71 -8.23 35.76
N ALA A 385 -17.05 -8.40 37.04
CA ALA A 385 -18.13 -7.65 37.68
C ALA A 385 -17.88 -6.13 37.71
N GLU A 386 -16.63 -5.68 37.85
CA GLU A 386 -16.29 -4.26 37.77
C GLU A 386 -16.33 -3.75 36.32
N LEU A 387 -15.61 -4.42 35.42
CA LEU A 387 -15.33 -3.93 34.08
C LEU A 387 -16.55 -4.01 33.15
N GLU A 388 -17.40 -5.03 33.34
CA GLU A 388 -18.63 -5.22 32.55
C GLU A 388 -19.77 -4.30 32.98
N LYS A 389 -19.68 -3.71 34.19
CA LYS A 389 -20.69 -2.77 34.70
C LYS A 389 -20.87 -1.56 33.78
N ASP A 390 -19.78 -1.10 33.15
CA ASP A 390 -19.78 -0.04 32.14
C ASP A 390 -18.65 -0.26 31.14
N ILE A 391 -18.94 -1.05 30.10
CA ILE A 391 -17.98 -1.39 29.03
C ILE A 391 -17.43 -0.13 28.36
N GLY A 392 -18.27 0.89 28.14
CA GLY A 392 -17.86 2.13 27.47
C GLY A 392 -16.84 2.91 28.29
N ARG A 393 -17.04 3.01 29.61
CA ARG A 393 -16.04 3.57 30.53
C ARG A 393 -14.78 2.72 30.57
N THR A 394 -14.90 1.40 30.69
CA THR A 394 -13.76 0.47 30.74
C THR A 394 -12.84 0.66 29.53
N LEU A 395 -13.40 0.65 28.32
CA LEU A 395 -12.62 0.87 27.10
C LEU A 395 -11.98 2.26 27.04
N LYS A 396 -12.66 3.32 27.49
CA LYS A 396 -12.07 4.68 27.55
C LYS A 396 -10.90 4.79 28.53
N VAL A 397 -10.95 4.04 29.64
CA VAL A 397 -9.88 4.03 30.64
C VAL A 397 -8.67 3.23 30.14
N LEU A 398 -8.92 2.07 29.53
CA LEU A 398 -7.87 1.16 29.07
C LEU A 398 -7.25 1.58 27.73
N ILE A 399 -8.07 2.06 26.80
CA ILE A 399 -7.71 2.41 25.42
C ILE A 399 -7.93 3.92 25.23
N ARG A 400 -7.10 4.73 25.88
CA ARG A 400 -7.15 6.20 25.76
C ARG A 400 -6.24 6.73 24.65
N SER A 401 -6.74 7.70 23.89
CA SER A 401 -5.91 8.55 23.04
C SER A 401 -5.10 9.52 23.91
N THR A 402 -3.83 9.76 23.56
CA THR A 402 -3.02 10.83 24.16
C THR A 402 -3.25 12.18 23.49
N ARG A 403 -4.06 12.26 22.43
CA ARG A 403 -4.46 13.55 21.85
C ARG A 403 -5.39 14.25 22.85
N GLN A 404 -4.93 15.39 23.36
CA GLN A 404 -5.83 16.38 23.94
C GLN A 404 -6.73 16.88 22.81
N GLU A 405 -8.04 16.68 22.95
CA GLU A 405 -9.05 17.29 22.07
C GLU A 405 -9.07 18.82 22.18
#